data_AF-A0A409YMP2-F1
#
_entry.id   AF-A0A409YMP2-F1
#
_cell.length_a   1.000
_cell.length_b   1.000
_cell.length_c   1.000
_cell.angle_alpha   90.00
_cell.angle_beta   90.00
_cell.angle_gamma   90.00
#
_symmetry.space_group_name_H-M   'P 1'
#
loop_
_entity.id
_entity.type
_entity.pdbx_description
1 polymer ?
#
loop_
_entity_poly.entity_id
_entity_poly.type
_entity_poly.pdbx_seq_one_letter_code
_entity_poly.pdbx_strand_id
1 'polypeptide(L)'
;MPLKYRRLTLALQYLCYLIELPNDRYARRALNDSMRLAQTGATSWVKDLETCIKDLPNGAIKLPDLETASRNDIEIIVREIKETAAQELQLAISQSTKLYLLHHWLDSAAIATGTRTRAERYYLEIKNPRHRIALTQIIFSSHTLAVERLRWSEHRRPKIPREQRLCRFCTVQVETPEHALLQCTGNEEVSKMRDQFLTTVYSELPHVEVQNARLTIDGRLRNLIAQKPIINLLAKYAYRVLKVYDASPMLIPAMHDNNEQNTYYID
;
A
#
# COMPACT_ATOMS: atom_id res chain seq x y z
N MET A 1 10.96 2.52 -1.93
CA MET A 1 10.98 3.65 -2.87
C MET A 1 10.54 3.14 -4.23
N PRO A 2 9.61 3.81 -4.94
CA PRO A 2 9.18 3.36 -6.26
C PRO A 2 10.37 3.27 -7.24
N LEU A 3 10.31 2.33 -8.18
CA LEU A 3 11.44 1.98 -9.04
C LEU A 3 11.96 3.16 -9.87
N LYS A 4 11.06 4.02 -10.40
CA LYS A 4 11.44 5.22 -11.19
C LYS A 4 12.40 6.14 -10.42
N TYR A 5 12.05 6.45 -9.17
CA TYR A 5 12.85 7.30 -8.28
C TYR A 5 14.18 6.65 -7.88
N ARG A 6 14.17 5.33 -7.64
CA ARG A 6 15.39 4.60 -7.25
C ARG A 6 16.40 4.57 -8.40
N ARG A 7 15.95 4.29 -9.62
CA ARG A 7 16.79 4.29 -10.83
C ARG A 7 17.38 5.67 -11.08
N LEU A 8 16.55 6.71 -11.03
CA LEU A 8 17.00 8.08 -11.20
C LEU A 8 18.02 8.51 -10.13
N THR A 9 17.78 8.18 -8.87
CA THR A 9 18.73 8.44 -7.78
C THR A 9 20.09 7.80 -8.04
N LEU A 10 20.13 6.53 -8.48
CA LEU A 10 21.37 5.84 -8.78
C LEU A 10 22.11 6.48 -9.96
N ALA A 11 21.36 6.88 -11.00
CA ALA A 11 21.94 7.54 -12.17
C ALA A 11 22.54 8.92 -11.81
N LEU A 12 21.88 9.69 -10.94
CA LEU A 12 22.41 10.96 -10.43
C LEU A 12 23.61 10.78 -9.50
N GLN A 13 23.62 9.74 -8.67
CA GLN A 13 24.80 9.39 -7.87
C GLN A 13 26.00 9.03 -8.77
N TYR A 14 25.75 8.35 -9.89
CA TYR A 14 26.78 8.09 -10.88
C TYR A 14 27.21 9.38 -11.61
N LEU A 15 26.28 10.28 -11.95
CA LEU A 15 26.59 11.59 -12.51
C LEU A 15 27.49 12.41 -11.59
N CYS A 16 27.22 12.40 -10.28
CA CYS A 16 28.07 13.05 -9.28
C CYS A 16 29.51 12.53 -9.35
N TYR A 17 29.70 11.21 -9.47
CA TYR A 17 31.02 10.62 -9.66
C TYR A 17 31.67 11.09 -10.97
N LEU A 18 30.91 11.13 -12.08
CA LEU A 18 31.44 11.56 -13.38
C LEU A 18 31.87 13.02 -13.41
N ILE A 19 31.20 13.91 -12.67
CA ILE A 19 31.53 15.34 -12.62
C ILE A 19 32.87 15.60 -11.94
N GLU A 20 33.22 14.79 -10.94
CA GLU A 20 34.48 14.93 -10.19
C GLU A 20 35.68 14.29 -10.88
N LEU A 21 35.45 13.50 -11.93
CA LEU A 21 36.55 12.88 -12.65
C LEU A 21 37.35 13.93 -13.42
N PRO A 22 38.70 13.80 -13.45
CA PRO A 22 39.53 14.62 -14.32
C PRO A 22 39.14 14.48 -15.80
N ASN A 23 39.34 15.54 -16.58
CA ASN A 23 38.93 15.64 -17.99
C ASN A 23 39.65 14.66 -18.94
N ASP A 24 40.74 14.04 -18.50
CA ASP A 24 41.47 13.02 -19.26
C ASP A 24 40.83 11.63 -19.17
N ARG A 25 39.94 11.38 -18.19
CA ARG A 25 39.27 10.09 -18.01
C ARG A 25 38.20 9.88 -19.08
N TYR A 26 38.18 8.69 -19.68
CA TYR A 26 37.18 8.31 -20.69
C TYR A 26 35.74 8.56 -20.24
N ALA A 27 35.42 8.27 -18.98
CA ALA A 27 34.07 8.47 -18.46
C ALA A 27 33.67 9.96 -18.37
N ARG A 28 34.60 10.86 -18.03
CA ARG A 28 34.38 12.32 -18.07
C ARG A 28 34.23 12.82 -19.50
N ARG A 29 35.05 12.33 -20.43
CA ARG A 29 34.93 12.66 -21.86
C ARG A 29 33.58 12.22 -22.44
N ALA A 30 33.13 11.01 -22.12
CA ALA A 30 31.82 10.51 -22.52
C ALA A 30 30.67 11.37 -21.95
N LEU A 31 30.78 11.84 -20.71
CA LEU A 31 29.84 12.80 -20.13
C LEU A 31 29.82 14.11 -20.94
N ASN A 32 30.99 14.70 -21.23
CA ASN A 32 31.09 15.93 -22.01
C ASN A 32 30.48 15.78 -23.42
N ASP A 33 30.71 14.65 -24.09
CA ASP A 33 30.09 14.37 -25.39
C ASP A 33 28.56 14.20 -25.24
N SER A 34 28.10 13.53 -24.19
CA SER A 34 26.67 13.42 -23.89
C SER A 34 26.02 14.79 -23.61
N MET A 35 26.73 15.72 -22.97
CA MET A 35 26.27 17.10 -22.74
C MET A 35 26.16 17.87 -24.06
N ARG A 36 27.17 17.77 -24.93
CA ARG A 36 27.15 18.40 -26.27
C ARG A 36 25.99 17.87 -27.13
N LEU A 37 25.74 16.56 -27.09
CA LEU A 37 24.60 15.96 -27.77
C LEU A 37 23.26 16.49 -27.22
N ALA A 38 23.14 16.63 -25.90
CA ALA A 38 21.93 17.19 -25.29
C ALA A 38 21.68 18.65 -25.70
N GLN A 39 22.73 19.48 -25.76
CA GLN A 39 22.66 20.89 -26.22
C GLN A 39 22.19 21.02 -27.67
N THR A 40 22.53 20.06 -28.53
CA THR A 40 22.10 20.02 -29.94
C THR A 40 20.73 19.35 -30.14
N GLY A 41 20.07 18.93 -29.04
CA GLY A 41 18.77 18.26 -29.07
C GLY A 41 18.83 16.79 -29.49
N ALA A 42 20.03 16.21 -29.64
CA ALA A 42 20.20 14.80 -29.96
C ALA A 42 19.98 13.91 -28.72
N THR A 43 19.65 12.64 -28.97
CA THR A 43 19.50 11.63 -27.91
C THR A 43 20.85 11.38 -27.23
N SER A 44 20.86 11.45 -25.91
CA SER A 44 22.05 11.21 -25.10
C SER A 44 21.66 10.82 -23.68
N TRP A 45 22.59 10.26 -22.90
CA TRP A 45 22.33 9.88 -21.52
C TRP A 45 21.92 11.09 -20.65
N VAL A 46 22.56 12.25 -20.84
CA VAL A 46 22.16 13.51 -20.19
C VAL A 46 20.74 13.92 -20.59
N LYS A 47 20.37 13.77 -21.87
CA LYS A 47 19.01 14.10 -22.33
C LYS A 47 17.95 13.19 -21.72
N ASP A 48 18.28 11.92 -21.54
CA ASP A 48 17.41 10.96 -20.85
C ASP A 48 17.22 11.34 -19.37
N LEU A 49 18.28 11.80 -18.70
CA LEU A 49 18.19 12.29 -17.31
C LEU A 49 17.30 13.53 -17.21
N GLU A 50 17.49 14.53 -18.08
CA GLU A 50 16.62 15.72 -18.13
C GLU A 50 15.15 15.34 -18.32
N THR A 51 14.89 14.39 -19.21
CA THR A 51 13.53 13.91 -19.52
C THR A 51 12.93 13.19 -18.30
N CYS A 52 13.67 12.28 -17.68
CA CYS A 52 13.23 11.58 -16.47
C CYS A 52 12.95 12.53 -15.29
N ILE A 53 13.75 13.60 -15.15
CA ILE A 53 13.55 14.62 -14.11
C ILE A 53 12.32 15.47 -14.43
N LYS A 54 12.13 15.86 -15.70
CA LYS A 54 10.98 16.64 -16.15
C LYS A 54 9.66 15.89 -15.97
N ASP A 55 9.67 14.57 -16.14
CA ASP A 55 8.51 13.70 -15.95
C ASP A 55 8.13 13.48 -14.48
N LEU A 56 8.92 14.00 -13.53
CA LEU A 56 8.56 13.95 -12.11
C LEU A 56 7.36 14.87 -11.81
N PRO A 57 6.51 14.51 -10.83
CA PRO A 57 5.38 15.33 -10.43
C PRO A 57 5.81 16.77 -10.13
N ASN A 58 5.01 17.73 -10.60
CA ASN A 58 5.17 19.17 -10.41
C ASN A 58 6.33 19.85 -11.17
N GLY A 59 7.17 19.11 -11.91
CA GLY A 59 8.20 19.68 -12.81
C GLY A 59 9.17 20.68 -12.17
N ALA A 60 9.25 20.71 -10.83
CA ALA A 60 9.97 21.72 -10.06
C ALA A 60 11.48 21.45 -10.03
N ILE A 61 11.86 20.18 -10.12
CA ILE A 61 13.25 19.74 -10.10
C ILE A 61 13.83 19.91 -11.51
N LYS A 62 15.01 20.54 -11.60
CA LYS A 62 15.75 20.68 -12.85
C LYS A 62 17.18 20.23 -12.64
N LEU A 63 17.78 19.67 -13.68
CA LEU A 63 19.20 19.41 -13.69
C LEU A 63 19.95 20.76 -13.71
N PRO A 64 21.04 20.92 -12.94
CA PRO A 64 21.83 22.15 -12.97
C PRO A 64 22.65 22.16 -14.25
N ASP A 65 23.27 23.29 -14.54
CA ASP A 65 24.29 23.35 -15.57
C ASP A 65 25.48 22.44 -15.19
N LEU A 66 25.66 21.34 -15.93
CA LEU A 66 26.64 20.32 -15.62
C LEU A 66 28.09 20.76 -15.87
N GLU A 67 28.31 21.87 -16.59
CA GLU A 67 29.65 22.44 -16.77
C GLU A 67 30.16 23.08 -15.47
N THR A 68 29.23 23.63 -14.67
CA THR A 68 29.52 24.36 -13.43
C THR A 68 29.04 23.63 -12.17
N ALA A 69 28.26 22.56 -12.32
CA ALA A 69 27.71 21.80 -11.20
C ALA A 69 28.80 21.18 -10.31
N SER A 70 28.55 21.24 -9.01
CA SER A 70 29.31 20.55 -7.98
C SER A 70 28.62 19.27 -7.52
N ARG A 71 29.34 18.44 -6.76
CA ARG A 71 28.75 17.30 -6.02
C ARG A 71 27.53 17.74 -5.19
N ASN A 72 27.63 18.86 -4.50
CA ASN A 72 26.59 19.34 -3.60
C ASN A 72 25.29 19.66 -4.36
N ASP A 73 25.38 20.20 -5.58
CA ASP A 73 24.21 20.50 -6.41
C ASP A 73 23.45 19.22 -6.80
N ILE A 74 24.19 18.16 -7.16
CA ILE A 74 23.60 16.85 -7.47
C ILE A 74 23.02 16.18 -6.21
N GLU A 75 23.68 16.31 -5.07
CA GLU A 75 23.19 15.78 -3.79
C GLU A 75 21.89 16.46 -3.32
N ILE A 76 21.75 17.78 -3.55
CA ILE A 76 20.52 18.53 -3.30
C ILE A 76 19.37 17.95 -4.13
N ILE A 77 19.57 17.75 -5.44
CA ILE A 77 18.55 17.18 -6.32
C ILE A 77 18.19 15.75 -5.92
N VAL A 78 19.18 14.93 -5.57
CA VAL A 78 18.93 13.58 -5.06
C VAL A 78 18.06 13.61 -3.81
N ARG A 79 18.25 14.58 -2.91
CA ARG A 79 17.40 14.77 -1.73
C ARG A 79 15.97 15.17 -2.13
N GLU A 80 15.81 16.16 -3.01
CA GLU A 80 14.50 16.61 -3.50
C GLU A 80 13.72 15.46 -4.16
N ILE A 81 14.36 14.67 -5.03
CA ILE A 81 13.76 13.49 -5.67
C ILE A 81 13.25 12.48 -4.64
N LYS A 82 14.01 12.26 -3.55
CA LYS A 82 13.60 11.36 -2.46
C LYS A 82 12.39 11.90 -1.69
N GLU A 83 12.31 13.21 -1.51
CA GLU A 83 11.18 13.88 -0.86
C GLU A 83 9.94 13.83 -1.75
N THR A 84 10.05 14.15 -3.04
CA THR A 84 8.96 13.99 -4.02
C THR A 84 8.46 12.56 -4.07
N ALA A 85 9.36 11.57 -4.06
CA ALA A 85 8.98 10.16 -4.01
C ALA A 85 8.18 9.80 -2.75
N ALA A 86 8.55 10.37 -1.60
CA ALA A 86 7.85 10.14 -0.34
C ALA A 86 6.47 10.81 -0.33
N GLN A 87 6.35 12.02 -0.87
CA GLN A 87 5.09 12.74 -1.02
C GLN A 87 4.13 12.03 -1.98
N GLU A 88 4.61 11.59 -3.15
CA GLU A 88 3.80 10.82 -4.10
C GLU A 88 3.27 9.54 -3.46
N LEU A 89 4.13 8.81 -2.74
CA LEU A 89 3.71 7.57 -2.09
C LEU A 89 2.72 7.84 -0.93
N GLN A 90 2.93 8.88 -0.15
CA GLN A 90 2.01 9.28 0.93
C GLN A 90 0.64 9.66 0.37
N LEU A 91 0.61 10.39 -0.75
CA LEU A 91 -0.61 10.78 -1.45
C LEU A 91 -1.33 9.55 -2.04
N ALA A 92 -0.59 8.66 -2.70
CA ALA A 92 -1.12 7.41 -3.26
C ALA A 92 -1.74 6.52 -2.18
N ILE A 93 -1.14 6.48 -0.98
CA ILE A 93 -1.74 5.78 0.16
C ILE A 93 -2.99 6.52 0.64
N SER A 94 -2.92 7.82 0.94
CA SER A 94 -4.04 8.54 1.56
C SER A 94 -5.27 8.66 0.67
N GLN A 95 -5.10 8.63 -0.65
CA GLN A 95 -6.21 8.65 -1.62
C GLN A 95 -6.76 7.26 -1.94
N SER A 96 -6.07 6.19 -1.52
CA SER A 96 -6.46 4.82 -1.87
C SER A 96 -7.59 4.32 -0.99
N THR A 97 -8.72 3.99 -1.63
CA THR A 97 -9.83 3.30 -0.95
C THR A 97 -9.46 1.89 -0.45
N LYS A 98 -8.37 1.29 -0.96
CA LYS A 98 -7.86 -0.03 -0.54
C LYS A 98 -6.97 0.04 0.68
N LEU A 99 -6.16 1.09 0.75
CA LEU A 99 -5.15 1.21 1.80
C LEU A 99 -5.69 2.00 2.98
N TYR A 100 -7.01 2.00 3.16
CA TYR A 100 -7.65 2.78 4.21
C TYR A 100 -7.08 2.40 5.56
N LEU A 101 -6.84 1.13 5.89
CA LEU A 101 -6.20 0.69 7.14
C LEU A 101 -4.78 1.26 7.38
N LEU A 102 -4.10 1.74 6.33
CA LEU A 102 -2.83 2.46 6.44
C LEU A 102 -2.99 3.97 6.66
N HIS A 103 -4.18 4.54 6.42
CA HIS A 103 -4.39 5.98 6.61
C HIS A 103 -4.20 6.34 8.08
N HIS A 104 -3.58 7.49 8.33
CA HIS A 104 -3.39 8.02 9.68
C HIS A 104 -2.72 7.02 10.64
N TRP A 105 -1.98 6.04 10.12
CA TRP A 105 -1.24 5.11 10.97
C TRP A 105 -0.03 5.83 11.57
N LEU A 106 -0.29 6.43 12.72
CA LEU A 106 0.69 7.06 13.59
C LEU A 106 1.40 5.94 14.35
N ASP A 107 2.57 5.54 13.86
CA ASP A 107 3.55 4.98 14.79
C ASP A 107 3.97 6.15 15.69
N SER A 108 3.86 6.00 17.01
CA SER A 108 4.20 7.05 17.98
C SER A 108 5.63 7.58 17.73
N ALA A 109 6.52 6.72 17.23
CA ALA A 109 7.88 7.06 16.82
C ALA A 109 7.98 7.81 15.47
N ALA A 110 7.03 7.62 14.55
CA ALA A 110 7.03 8.26 13.23
C ALA A 110 6.51 9.71 13.23
N ILE A 111 5.82 10.14 14.30
CA ILE A 111 5.40 11.54 14.49
C ILE A 111 6.61 12.47 14.55
N ALA A 112 7.71 12.02 15.16
CA ALA A 112 8.92 12.81 15.34
C ALA A 112 9.76 12.98 14.07
N THR A 113 9.67 12.05 13.10
CA THR A 113 10.59 11.97 11.95
C THR A 113 9.96 12.35 10.61
N GLY A 114 8.68 12.75 10.58
CA GLY A 114 7.98 13.25 9.38
C GLY A 114 7.77 12.23 8.25
N THR A 115 8.43 11.07 8.27
CA THR A 115 8.45 10.12 7.16
C THR A 115 7.48 8.98 7.38
N ARG A 116 6.19 9.33 7.41
CA ARG A 116 5.07 8.46 7.81
C ARG A 116 4.92 7.18 6.97
N THR A 117 5.33 7.22 5.70
CA THR A 117 5.12 6.09 4.78
C THR A 117 6.27 5.09 4.73
N ARG A 118 7.49 5.48 5.16
CA ARG A 118 8.70 4.65 5.05
C ARG A 118 9.12 3.96 6.34
N ALA A 119 8.37 4.14 7.42
CA ALA A 119 8.64 3.48 8.68
C ALA A 119 8.54 1.95 8.52
N GLU A 120 9.55 1.24 9.02
CA GLU A 120 9.45 -0.21 9.22
C GLU A 120 8.31 -0.48 10.20
N ARG A 121 7.50 -1.51 9.92
CA ARG A 121 6.26 -1.75 10.64
C ARG A 121 6.32 -3.08 11.38
N TYR A 122 5.82 -3.11 12.61
CA TYR A 122 5.89 -4.27 13.49
C TYR A 122 5.17 -5.52 12.94
N TYR A 123 4.19 -5.36 12.04
CA TYR A 123 3.59 -6.52 11.37
C TYR A 123 4.55 -7.25 10.43
N LEU A 124 5.65 -6.61 10.01
CA LEU A 124 6.71 -7.29 9.25
C LEU A 124 7.59 -8.17 10.15
N GLU A 125 7.63 -7.88 11.46
CA GLU A 125 8.38 -8.64 12.48
C GLU A 125 7.62 -9.90 12.95
N ILE A 126 6.40 -10.16 12.46
CA ILE A 126 5.62 -11.35 12.86
C ILE A 126 6.40 -12.62 12.50
N LYS A 127 6.66 -13.47 13.51
CA LYS A 127 7.53 -14.64 13.39
C LYS A 127 6.96 -15.70 12.45
N ASN A 128 5.66 -15.98 12.55
CA ASN A 128 5.01 -17.00 11.72
C ASN A 128 4.69 -16.44 10.33
N PRO A 129 5.25 -17.00 9.24
CA PRO A 129 5.03 -16.48 7.89
C PRO A 129 3.56 -16.49 7.45
N ARG A 130 2.78 -17.51 7.81
CA ARG A 130 1.36 -17.61 7.43
C ARG A 130 0.51 -16.54 8.11
N HIS A 131 0.80 -16.28 9.39
CA HIS A 131 0.11 -15.21 10.13
C HIS A 131 0.48 -13.82 9.59
N ARG A 132 1.76 -13.62 9.27
CA ARG A 132 2.24 -12.38 8.63
C ARG A 132 1.56 -12.15 7.28
N ILE A 133 1.45 -13.18 6.45
CA ILE A 133 0.75 -13.12 5.16
C ILE A 133 -0.72 -12.75 5.37
N ALA A 134 -1.42 -13.42 6.28
CA ALA A 134 -2.84 -13.12 6.56
C ALA A 134 -3.06 -11.66 6.99
N LEU A 135 -2.26 -11.17 7.95
CA LEU A 135 -2.42 -9.79 8.42
C LEU A 135 -2.04 -8.76 7.35
N THR A 136 -0.97 -9.00 6.59
CA THR A 136 -0.59 -8.12 5.47
C THR A 136 -1.66 -8.12 4.38
N GLN A 137 -2.27 -9.26 4.06
CA GLN A 137 -3.39 -9.31 3.11
C GLN A 137 -4.58 -8.47 3.57
N ILE A 138 -4.85 -8.42 4.87
CA ILE A 138 -5.87 -7.54 5.44
C ILE A 138 -5.48 -6.06 5.26
N ILE A 139 -4.28 -5.68 5.72
CA ILE A 139 -3.80 -4.30 5.69
C ILE A 139 -3.76 -3.72 4.27
N PHE A 140 -3.36 -4.53 3.29
CA PHE A 140 -3.18 -4.11 1.90
C PHE A 140 -4.38 -4.41 0.98
N SER A 141 -5.52 -4.84 1.53
CA SER A 141 -6.71 -5.22 0.76
C SER A 141 -6.41 -6.22 -0.36
N SER A 142 -5.73 -7.30 0.00
CA SER A 142 -5.44 -8.46 -0.86
C SER A 142 -5.92 -9.78 -0.22
N HIS A 143 -6.99 -9.69 0.56
CA HIS A 143 -7.64 -10.80 1.26
C HIS A 143 -8.81 -11.37 0.43
N THR A 144 -9.37 -12.48 0.90
CA THR A 144 -10.44 -13.26 0.24
C THR A 144 -11.86 -12.85 0.63
N LEU A 145 -12.02 -11.86 1.51
CA LEU A 145 -13.35 -11.36 1.90
C LEU A 145 -14.09 -10.70 0.73
N ALA A 146 -15.43 -10.74 0.79
CA ALA A 146 -16.30 -10.33 -0.31
C ALA A 146 -16.11 -8.87 -0.71
N VAL A 147 -15.79 -7.96 0.23
CA VAL A 147 -15.55 -6.54 -0.08
C VAL A 147 -14.46 -6.35 -1.13
N GLU A 148 -13.45 -7.22 -1.17
CA GLU A 148 -12.36 -7.16 -2.14
C GLU A 148 -12.60 -8.11 -3.31
N ARG A 149 -13.04 -9.35 -3.07
CA ARG A 149 -13.23 -10.34 -4.15
C ARG A 149 -14.33 -9.97 -5.13
N LEU A 150 -15.45 -9.44 -4.63
CA LEU A 150 -16.59 -9.06 -5.47
C LEU A 150 -16.45 -7.65 -6.09
N ARG A 151 -15.36 -6.94 -5.76
CA ARG A 151 -15.01 -5.64 -6.36
C ARG A 151 -14.65 -5.77 -7.84
N TRP A 152 -14.09 -6.91 -8.23
CA TRP A 152 -13.60 -7.18 -9.56
C TRP A 152 -14.67 -7.89 -10.39
N SER A 153 -14.67 -7.60 -11.69
CA SER A 153 -15.36 -8.44 -12.66
C SER A 153 -14.57 -9.73 -12.85
N GLU A 154 -15.27 -10.85 -12.88
CA GLU A 154 -14.74 -12.17 -13.21
C GLU A 154 -15.52 -12.73 -14.40
N HIS A 155 -15.03 -13.83 -14.98
CA HIS A 155 -15.74 -14.50 -16.07
C HIS A 155 -17.17 -14.84 -15.60
N ARG A 156 -18.18 -14.32 -16.30
CA ARG A 156 -19.62 -14.48 -15.99
C ARG A 156 -20.10 -13.81 -14.69
N ARG A 157 -19.32 -12.90 -14.09
CA ARG A 157 -19.75 -12.13 -12.91
C ARG A 157 -19.32 -10.66 -13.05
N PRO A 158 -20.25 -9.72 -13.29
CA PRO A 158 -19.94 -8.30 -13.20
C PRO A 158 -19.47 -7.91 -11.79
N LYS A 159 -18.93 -6.69 -11.71
CA LYS A 159 -18.59 -6.06 -10.45
C LYS A 159 -19.86 -5.91 -9.60
N ILE A 160 -19.80 -6.35 -8.35
CA ILE A 160 -20.92 -6.23 -7.41
C ILE A 160 -20.80 -4.88 -6.66
N PRO A 161 -21.87 -4.08 -6.57
CA PRO A 161 -21.91 -2.88 -5.73
C PRO A 161 -21.52 -3.18 -4.27
N ARG A 162 -20.87 -2.23 -3.58
CA ARG A 162 -20.23 -2.50 -2.27
C ARG A 162 -21.25 -2.97 -1.23
N GLU A 163 -22.40 -2.33 -1.20
CA GLU A 163 -23.55 -2.57 -0.34
C GLU A 163 -24.14 -3.98 -0.51
N GLN A 164 -23.94 -4.60 -1.67
CA GLN A 164 -24.40 -5.96 -1.96
C GLN A 164 -23.34 -7.03 -1.65
N ARG A 165 -22.12 -6.66 -1.25
CA ARG A 165 -21.04 -7.61 -0.90
C ARG A 165 -21.20 -8.13 0.53
N LEU A 166 -22.37 -8.68 0.81
CA LEU A 166 -22.78 -9.11 2.14
C LEU A 166 -21.91 -10.26 2.66
N CYS A 167 -21.79 -10.31 3.99
CA CYS A 167 -21.08 -11.37 4.70
C CYS A 167 -21.71 -12.72 4.43
N ARG A 168 -20.89 -13.69 4.05
CA ARG A 168 -21.34 -15.07 3.77
C ARG A 168 -21.95 -15.78 4.98
N PHE A 169 -21.68 -15.30 6.19
CA PHE A 169 -22.20 -15.89 7.42
C PHE A 169 -23.47 -15.20 7.92
N CYS A 170 -23.42 -13.89 8.15
CA CYS A 170 -24.57 -13.19 8.74
C CYS A 170 -25.54 -12.62 7.71
N THR A 171 -25.14 -12.52 6.44
CA THR A 171 -25.94 -11.99 5.31
C THR A 171 -26.55 -10.59 5.52
N VAL A 172 -26.10 -9.83 6.53
CA VAL A 172 -26.70 -8.54 6.92
C VAL A 172 -25.75 -7.38 6.66
N GLN A 173 -24.46 -7.55 6.95
CA GLN A 173 -23.45 -6.49 6.82
C GLN A 173 -22.49 -6.81 5.67
N VAL A 174 -21.84 -5.79 5.11
CA VAL A 174 -20.78 -5.98 4.10
C VAL A 174 -19.62 -6.78 4.70
N GLU A 175 -19.09 -7.75 3.96
CA GLU A 175 -17.98 -8.60 4.39
C GLU A 175 -16.63 -7.86 4.34
N THR A 176 -16.42 -6.93 5.27
CA THR A 176 -15.14 -6.24 5.46
C THR A 176 -14.26 -6.92 6.51
N PRO A 177 -12.95 -6.62 6.57
CA PRO A 177 -12.09 -7.11 7.64
C PRO A 177 -12.61 -6.77 9.04
N GLU A 178 -13.14 -5.56 9.23
CA GLU A 178 -13.73 -5.12 10.48
C GLU A 178 -14.93 -5.97 10.87
N HIS A 179 -15.83 -6.21 9.90
CA HIS A 179 -16.97 -7.07 10.15
C HIS A 179 -16.50 -8.48 10.51
N ALA A 180 -15.64 -9.07 9.68
CA ALA A 180 -15.17 -10.44 9.86
C ALA A 180 -14.44 -10.66 11.18
N LEU A 181 -13.56 -9.72 11.56
CA LEU A 181 -12.71 -9.84 12.75
C LEU A 181 -13.37 -9.32 14.02
N LEU A 182 -14.25 -8.33 13.96
CA LEU A 182 -14.68 -7.60 15.17
C LEU A 182 -16.19 -7.60 15.40
N GLN A 183 -17.03 -7.98 14.42
CA GLN A 183 -18.49 -7.82 14.55
C GLN A 183 -19.33 -9.03 14.15
N CYS A 184 -18.85 -9.90 13.26
CA CYS A 184 -19.65 -11.00 12.72
C CYS A 184 -20.11 -11.95 13.83
N THR A 185 -21.42 -12.19 13.91
CA THR A 185 -22.04 -13.16 14.82
C THR A 185 -22.68 -14.34 14.07
N GLY A 186 -22.58 -14.37 12.73
CA GLY A 186 -23.19 -15.42 11.90
C GLY A 186 -22.45 -16.76 11.91
N ASN A 187 -21.30 -16.85 12.60
CA ASN A 187 -20.55 -18.08 12.76
C ASN A 187 -20.07 -18.19 14.23
N GLU A 188 -20.40 -19.30 14.88
CA GLU A 188 -20.09 -19.53 16.29
C GLU A 188 -18.59 -19.64 16.55
N GLU A 189 -17.85 -20.31 15.66
CA GLU A 189 -16.40 -20.48 15.77
C GLU A 189 -15.68 -19.12 15.70
N VAL A 190 -16.06 -18.26 14.75
CA VAL A 190 -15.53 -16.89 14.63
C VAL A 190 -15.87 -16.06 15.87
N SER A 191 -17.10 -16.17 16.39
CA SER A 191 -17.52 -15.44 17.60
C SER A 191 -16.70 -15.86 18.81
N LYS A 192 -16.54 -17.18 19.04
CA LYS A 192 -15.73 -17.72 20.13
C LYS A 192 -14.25 -17.32 20.02
N MET A 193 -13.69 -17.36 18.81
CA MET A 193 -12.31 -16.91 18.58
C MET A 193 -12.14 -15.42 18.86
N ARG A 194 -13.12 -14.59 18.49
CA ARG A 194 -13.11 -13.15 18.77
C ARG A 194 -13.13 -12.89 20.27
N ASP A 195 -14.02 -13.55 21.00
CA ASP A 195 -14.16 -13.34 22.44
C ASP A 195 -12.88 -13.73 23.16
N GLN A 196 -12.31 -14.90 22.83
CA GLN A 196 -11.00 -15.32 23.34
C GLN A 196 -9.90 -14.29 23.04
N PHE A 197 -9.83 -13.80 21.80
CA PHE A 197 -8.85 -12.80 21.39
C PHE A 197 -9.00 -11.50 22.17
N LEU A 198 -10.22 -10.95 22.25
CA LEU A 198 -10.47 -9.66 22.92
C LEU A 198 -10.26 -9.76 24.43
N THR A 199 -10.68 -10.86 25.07
CA THR A 199 -10.40 -11.10 26.49
C THR A 199 -8.90 -11.10 26.76
N THR A 200 -8.11 -11.81 25.95
CA THR A 200 -6.64 -11.80 26.10
C THR A 200 -6.08 -10.40 25.90
N VAL A 201 -6.46 -9.70 24.82
CA VAL A 201 -5.96 -8.35 24.53
C VAL A 201 -6.29 -7.36 25.65
N TYR A 202 -7.52 -7.36 26.15
CA TYR A 202 -7.93 -6.40 27.20
C TYR A 202 -7.34 -6.75 28.57
N SER A 203 -7.04 -8.02 28.82
CA SER A 203 -6.27 -8.41 30.02
C SER A 203 -4.81 -7.93 29.96
N GLU A 204 -4.17 -7.98 28.80
CA GLU A 204 -2.77 -7.56 28.62
C GLU A 204 -2.63 -6.04 28.45
N LEU A 205 -3.59 -5.39 27.77
CA LEU A 205 -3.58 -3.97 27.43
C LEU A 205 -4.93 -3.30 27.74
N PRO A 206 -5.29 -3.06 29.01
CA PRO A 206 -6.59 -2.50 29.39
C PRO A 206 -6.91 -1.13 28.75
N HIS A 207 -5.87 -0.31 28.50
CA HIS A 207 -6.03 0.99 27.84
C HIS A 207 -6.56 0.87 26.40
N VAL A 208 -6.32 -0.25 25.72
CA VAL A 208 -6.83 -0.50 24.37
C VAL A 208 -8.34 -0.66 24.38
N GLU A 209 -8.91 -1.27 25.41
CA GLU A 209 -10.37 -1.39 25.57
C GLU A 209 -11.04 -0.01 25.66
N VAL A 210 -10.50 0.84 26.55
CA VAL A 210 -10.99 2.21 26.77
C VAL A 210 -10.90 3.06 25.51
N GLN A 211 -9.80 2.93 24.76
CA GLN A 211 -9.62 3.62 23.48
C GLN A 211 -10.62 3.11 22.44
N ASN A 212 -10.74 1.79 22.28
CA ASN A 212 -11.62 1.17 21.30
C ASN A 212 -13.09 1.53 21.51
N ALA A 213 -13.53 1.73 22.75
CA ALA A 213 -14.89 2.16 23.08
C ALA A 213 -15.27 3.49 22.39
N ARG A 214 -14.29 4.37 22.13
CA ARG A 214 -14.49 5.71 21.53
C ARG A 214 -14.28 5.74 20.01
N LEU A 215 -13.77 4.66 19.42
CA LEU A 215 -13.39 4.60 18.00
C LEU A 215 -14.49 3.96 17.15
N THR A 216 -14.57 4.39 15.89
CA THR A 216 -15.30 3.68 14.84
C THR A 216 -14.73 2.29 14.64
N ILE A 217 -15.46 1.39 13.98
CA ILE A 217 -14.99 0.01 13.80
C ILE A 217 -13.66 -0.08 13.02
N ASP A 218 -13.50 0.73 11.97
CA ASP A 218 -12.24 0.86 11.24
C ASP A 218 -11.12 1.39 12.16
N GLY A 219 -11.45 2.35 13.02
CA GLY A 219 -10.53 2.91 14.01
C GLY A 219 -10.08 1.87 15.03
N ARG A 220 -10.98 0.98 15.48
CA ARG A 220 -10.65 -0.12 16.40
C ARG A 220 -9.67 -1.10 15.76
N LEU A 221 -9.90 -1.51 14.52
CA LEU A 221 -9.00 -2.42 13.82
C LEU A 221 -7.61 -1.79 13.63
N ARG A 222 -7.56 -0.51 13.23
CA ARG A 222 -6.28 0.23 13.13
C ARG A 222 -5.57 0.33 14.48
N ASN A 223 -6.31 0.61 15.56
CA ASN A 223 -5.74 0.72 16.89
C ASN A 223 -5.09 -0.61 17.29
N LEU A 224 -5.79 -1.75 17.10
CA LEU A 224 -5.23 -3.08 17.36
C LEU A 224 -3.98 -3.37 16.53
N ILE A 225 -4.01 -3.02 15.25
CA ILE A 225 -2.88 -3.19 14.32
C ILE A 225 -1.65 -2.34 14.74
N ALA A 226 -1.87 -1.19 15.38
CA ALA A 226 -0.80 -0.32 15.85
C ALA A 226 -0.11 -0.82 17.14
N GLN A 227 -0.70 -1.78 17.85
CA GLN A 227 -0.14 -2.27 19.12
C GLN A 227 0.94 -3.34 18.90
N LYS A 228 2.22 -2.96 19.02
CA LYS A 228 3.35 -3.89 18.95
C LYS A 228 3.22 -5.12 19.88
N PRO A 229 2.80 -5.00 21.16
CA PRO A 229 2.78 -6.13 22.08
C PRO A 229 1.89 -7.29 21.61
N ILE A 230 0.75 -6.97 20.98
CA ILE A 230 -0.25 -7.97 20.58
C ILE A 230 -0.17 -8.36 19.09
N ILE A 231 0.78 -7.82 18.31
CA ILE A 231 0.75 -7.97 16.84
C ILE A 231 0.81 -9.44 16.38
N ASN A 232 1.56 -10.29 17.10
CA ASN A 232 1.62 -11.72 16.82
C ASN A 232 0.30 -12.43 17.17
N LEU A 233 -0.36 -12.00 18.25
CA LEU A 233 -1.66 -12.53 18.67
C LEU A 233 -2.75 -12.14 17.66
N LEU A 234 -2.81 -10.86 17.26
CA LEU A 234 -3.72 -10.36 16.24
C LEU A 234 -3.52 -11.08 14.90
N ALA A 235 -2.28 -11.29 14.47
CA ALA A 235 -1.99 -11.97 13.21
C ALA A 235 -2.42 -13.45 13.23
N LYS A 236 -2.23 -14.15 14.36
CA LYS A 236 -2.71 -15.51 14.56
C LYS A 236 -4.24 -15.58 14.52
N TYR A 237 -4.90 -14.64 15.20
CA TYR A 237 -6.36 -14.52 15.21
C TYR A 237 -6.89 -14.26 13.79
N ALA A 238 -6.36 -13.26 13.10
CA ALA A 238 -6.74 -12.92 11.73
C ALA A 238 -6.56 -14.10 10.77
N TYR A 239 -5.44 -14.82 10.85
CA TYR A 239 -5.20 -16.02 10.05
C TYR A 239 -6.27 -17.09 10.28
N ARG A 240 -6.64 -17.36 11.53
CA ARG A 240 -7.67 -18.36 11.86
C ARG A 240 -9.05 -17.96 11.35
N VAL A 241 -9.44 -16.69 11.55
CA VAL A 241 -10.71 -16.19 11.02
C VAL A 241 -10.74 -16.29 9.50
N LEU A 242 -9.70 -15.83 8.80
CA LEU A 242 -9.64 -15.95 7.34
C LEU A 242 -9.71 -17.40 6.87
N LYS A 243 -9.16 -18.36 7.61
CA LYS A 243 -9.31 -19.79 7.28
C LYS A 243 -10.75 -20.27 7.33
N VAL A 244 -11.55 -19.82 8.28
CA VAL A 244 -12.98 -20.14 8.37
C VAL A 244 -13.75 -19.53 7.20
N TYR A 245 -13.44 -18.26 6.87
CA TYR A 245 -14.03 -17.59 5.69
C TYR A 245 -13.64 -18.29 4.38
N ASP A 246 -12.36 -18.63 4.20
CA ASP A 246 -11.86 -19.32 3.00
C ASP A 246 -12.50 -20.70 2.78
N ALA A 247 -12.82 -21.39 3.88
CA ALA A 247 -13.48 -22.70 3.83
C ALA A 247 -14.97 -22.62 3.48
N SER A 248 -15.56 -21.42 3.54
CA SER A 248 -17.00 -21.21 3.33
C SER A 248 -17.26 -20.55 1.98
N PRO A 249 -18.25 -21.01 1.20
CA PRO A 249 -18.54 -20.40 -0.09
C PRO A 249 -18.95 -18.93 0.07
N MET A 250 -18.47 -18.09 -0.84
CA MET A 250 -18.82 -16.67 -0.84
C MET A 250 -20.28 -16.48 -1.23
N LEU A 251 -20.99 -15.60 -0.53
CA LEU A 251 -22.32 -15.19 -0.92
C LEU A 251 -22.25 -14.27 -2.13
N ILE A 252 -22.77 -14.73 -3.26
CA ILE A 252 -22.90 -13.96 -4.49
C ILE A 252 -24.39 -13.61 -4.64
N PRO A 253 -24.77 -12.33 -4.69
CA PRO A 253 -26.15 -11.93 -4.95
C PRO A 253 -26.64 -12.55 -6.26
N ALA A 254 -27.89 -13.02 -6.28
CA ALA A 254 -28.52 -13.45 -7.52
C ALA A 254 -28.50 -12.26 -8.50
N MET A 255 -27.88 -12.46 -9.66
CA MET A 255 -28.01 -11.51 -10.76
C MET A 255 -29.46 -11.65 -11.22
N HIS A 256 -30.28 -10.61 -11.04
CA HIS A 256 -31.51 -10.55 -11.83
C HIS A 256 -31.07 -10.49 -13.29
N ASP A 257 -31.28 -11.58 -14.02
CA ASP A 257 -31.24 -11.56 -15.47
C ASP A 257 -32.33 -10.58 -15.91
N ASN A 258 -31.93 -9.35 -16.23
CA ASN A 258 -32.72 -8.46 -17.09
C ASN A 258 -32.68 -9.00 -18.52
N ASN A 259 -33.05 -10.27 -18.70
CA ASN A 259 -33.41 -10.85 -19.99
C ASN A 259 -34.94 -11.00 -20.05
N GLU A 260 -35.64 -9.89 -19.86
CA GLU A 260 -36.83 -9.67 -20.67
C GLU A 260 -36.34 -9.19 -22.04
N GLN A 261 -36.76 -9.90 -23.09
CA GLN A 261 -36.43 -9.71 -24.52
C GLN A 261 -35.24 -10.51 -25.06
N ASN A 262 -35.43 -11.82 -25.19
CA ASN A 262 -35.37 -12.39 -26.54
C ASN A 262 -36.15 -13.71 -26.60
N THR A 263 -37.38 -13.60 -27.11
CA THR A 263 -38.09 -14.70 -27.74
C THR A 263 -37.25 -15.24 -28.88
N TYR A 264 -36.73 -16.45 -28.73
CA TYR A 264 -36.51 -17.34 -29.87
C TYR A 264 -37.12 -18.69 -29.52
N TYR A 265 -38.30 -18.92 -30.10
CA TYR A 265 -38.71 -20.24 -30.54
C TYR A 265 -37.55 -20.92 -31.28
N ILE A 266 -37.47 -22.24 -31.18
CA ILE A 266 -37.47 -23.14 -32.34
C ILE A 266 -37.62 -24.57 -31.81
N ASP A 267 -38.60 -25.26 -32.40
CA ASP A 267 -38.81 -26.70 -32.39
C ASP A 267 -37.61 -27.50 -32.93
#